data_AF-A0A844YL88-F1
#
_entry.id   AF-A0A844YL88-F1
#
_cell.length_a   1.000
_cell.length_b   1.000
_cell.length_c   1.000
_cell.angle_alpha   90.00
_cell.angle_beta   90.00
_cell.angle_gamma   90.00
#
_symmetry.space_group_name_H-M   'P 1'
#
loop_
_entity.id
_entity.type
_entity.pdbx_description
1 polymer ?
#
loop_
_entity_poly.entity_id
_entity_poly.type
_entity_poly.pdbx_seq_one_letter_code
_entity_poly.pdbx_strand_id
1 'polypeptide(L)'
;MTVAIHIDPTLFLLSAKAMPDNDQVIEATFNEQLLIGMGMIAICVIIHGLGLFTIQRGISGDRMQERFESLRALSITGAGFTLIAVFALFLIHFFEIWLFAFLYDYLGALHSFDDALYFSTISYATIGYSDASIHEQWRMVAALEGVLGVILLGWSTAFFVRVLGRLEGDDGARRRDQSSG
;
A
#
# COMPACT_ATOMS: atom_id res chain seq x y z
N MET A 1 -10.27 19.23 -47.71
CA MET A 1 -9.14 19.76 -46.93
C MET A 1 -8.81 18.75 -45.85
N THR A 2 -7.74 17.97 -46.05
CA THR A 2 -7.29 16.96 -45.09
C THR A 2 -6.10 17.56 -44.34
N VAL A 3 -6.27 17.82 -43.05
CA VAL A 3 -5.16 18.24 -42.19
C VAL A 3 -4.31 17.00 -41.93
N ALA A 4 -3.14 16.91 -42.58
CA ALA A 4 -2.14 15.91 -42.23
C ALA A 4 -1.50 16.34 -40.91
N ILE A 5 -1.80 15.62 -39.84
CA ILE A 5 -1.09 15.76 -38.55
C ILE A 5 0.33 15.24 -38.81
N HIS A 6 1.28 16.17 -38.97
CA HIS A 6 2.69 15.83 -39.03
C HIS A 6 3.13 15.48 -37.60
N ILE A 7 3.07 14.19 -37.25
CA ILE A 7 3.61 13.67 -36.00
C ILE A 7 5.13 13.74 -36.14
N ASP A 8 5.75 14.65 -35.39
CA ASP A 8 7.20 14.76 -35.35
C ASP A 8 7.78 13.50 -34.67
N PRO A 9 8.57 12.67 -35.38
CA PRO A 9 9.17 11.48 -34.79
C PRO A 9 10.18 11.81 -33.68
N THR A 10 10.68 13.04 -33.59
CA THR A 10 11.56 13.48 -32.49
C THR A 10 10.79 13.68 -31.18
N LEU A 11 9.48 13.93 -31.23
CA LEU A 11 8.62 14.02 -30.03
C LEU A 11 8.50 12.67 -29.31
N PHE A 12 8.56 11.57 -30.08
CA PHE A 12 8.54 10.20 -29.54
C PHE A 12 9.87 9.81 -28.86
N LEU A 13 10.99 10.37 -29.33
CA LEU A 13 12.32 10.15 -28.75
C LEU A 13 12.55 10.99 -27.49
N LEU A 14 11.90 12.15 -27.36
CA LEU A 14 11.95 12.99 -26.15
C LEU A 14 11.12 12.44 -24.98
N SER A 15 10.21 11.49 -25.24
CA SER A 15 9.38 10.84 -24.21
C SER A 15 9.96 9.53 -23.69
N ALA A 16 11.06 9.03 -24.27
CA ALA A 16 11.83 7.96 -23.65
C ALA A 16 12.66 8.59 -22.53
N LYS A 17 12.18 8.53 -21.28
CA LYS A 17 12.94 8.96 -20.11
C LYS A 17 14.20 8.09 -20.06
N ALA A 18 15.29 8.62 -20.59
CA ALA A 18 16.50 7.85 -20.88
C ALA A 18 17.12 7.39 -19.58
N MET A 19 17.20 6.07 -19.31
CA MET A 19 17.74 5.39 -18.10
C MET A 19 18.81 6.21 -17.34
N PRO A 20 18.79 6.24 -15.98
CA PRO A 20 19.71 7.06 -15.21
C PRO A 20 21.15 6.78 -15.65
N ASP A 21 21.98 7.81 -15.71
CA ASP A 21 23.40 7.61 -16.01
C ASP A 21 24.02 6.73 -14.91
N ASN A 22 24.84 5.78 -15.33
CA ASN A 22 25.26 4.65 -14.50
C ASN A 22 26.20 5.10 -13.36
N ASP A 23 26.69 6.34 -13.42
CA ASP A 23 27.51 7.00 -12.42
C ASP A 23 26.75 7.43 -11.16
N GLN A 24 25.41 7.45 -11.21
CA GLN A 24 24.56 7.84 -10.07
C GLN A 24 23.99 6.64 -9.31
N VAL A 25 24.05 5.43 -9.87
CA VAL A 25 23.46 4.23 -9.26
C VAL A 25 24.43 3.63 -8.25
N ILE A 26 23.96 3.37 -7.03
CA ILE A 26 24.73 2.60 -6.06
C ILE A 26 24.82 1.15 -6.57
N GLU A 27 26.03 0.71 -6.90
CA GLU A 27 26.25 -0.67 -7.33
C GLU A 27 25.99 -1.66 -6.20
N ALA A 28 25.29 -2.75 -6.52
CA ALA A 28 25.04 -3.83 -5.59
C ALA A 28 25.11 -5.18 -6.29
N THR A 29 25.76 -6.13 -5.64
CA THR A 29 25.70 -7.54 -5.98
C THR A 29 24.31 -8.10 -5.74
N PHE A 30 23.99 -9.23 -6.38
CA PHE A 30 22.71 -9.90 -6.20
C PHE A 30 22.40 -10.24 -4.72
N ASN A 31 23.42 -10.62 -3.95
CA ASN A 31 23.25 -10.95 -2.53
C ASN A 31 22.91 -9.70 -1.69
N GLU A 32 23.51 -8.55 -2.02
CA GLU A 32 23.22 -7.28 -1.34
C GLU A 32 21.80 -6.82 -1.63
N GLN A 33 21.32 -6.95 -2.87
CA GLN A 33 19.91 -6.70 -3.21
C GLN A 33 18.95 -7.55 -2.36
N LEU A 34 19.25 -8.84 -2.21
CA LEU A 34 18.44 -9.74 -1.39
C LEU A 34 18.45 -9.32 0.09
N LEU A 35 19.62 -9.00 0.65
CA LEU A 35 19.74 -8.58 2.05
C LEU A 35 18.99 -7.26 2.30
N ILE A 36 19.13 -6.28 1.41
CA ILE A 36 18.43 -5.00 1.49
C ILE A 36 16.92 -5.22 1.37
N GLY A 37 16.47 -6.00 0.38
CA GLY A 37 15.06 -6.32 0.21
C GLY A 37 14.46 -7.06 1.40
N MET A 38 15.18 -8.03 1.99
CA MET A 38 14.75 -8.70 3.23
C MET A 38 14.67 -7.74 4.42
N GLY A 39 15.63 -6.81 4.54
CA GLY A 39 15.60 -5.77 5.56
C GLY A 39 14.36 -4.88 5.44
N MET A 40 14.04 -4.45 4.21
CA MET A 40 12.82 -3.68 3.93
C MET A 40 11.55 -4.46 4.26
N ILE A 41 11.47 -5.73 3.85
CA ILE A 41 10.35 -6.61 4.21
C ILE A 41 10.17 -6.65 5.72
N ALA A 42 11.24 -6.88 6.48
CA ALA A 42 11.15 -6.94 7.94
C ALA A 42 10.66 -5.63 8.54
N ILE A 43 11.19 -4.48 8.09
CA ILE A 43 10.77 -3.15 8.53
C ILE A 43 9.29 -2.92 8.24
N CYS A 44 8.84 -3.17 7.01
CA CYS A 44 7.44 -2.99 6.61
C CYS A 44 6.51 -3.91 7.39
N VAL A 45 6.85 -5.20 7.56
CA VAL A 45 6.02 -6.14 8.34
C VAL A 45 5.88 -5.67 9.80
N ILE A 46 6.94 -5.14 10.40
CA ILE A 46 6.89 -4.58 11.77
C ILE A 46 5.98 -3.36 11.81
N ILE A 47 6.16 -2.41 10.88
CA ILE A 47 5.32 -1.20 10.79
C ILE A 47 3.86 -1.59 10.58
N HIS A 48 3.59 -2.54 9.69
CA HIS A 48 2.25 -3.06 9.41
C HIS A 48 1.61 -3.64 10.66
N GLY A 49 2.31 -4.57 11.32
CA GLY A 49 1.84 -5.23 12.52
C GLY A 49 1.56 -4.25 13.66
N LEU A 50 2.45 -3.27 13.86
CA LEU A 50 2.25 -2.20 14.83
C LEU A 50 1.04 -1.32 14.45
N GLY A 51 0.90 -0.97 13.18
CA GLY A 51 -0.24 -0.22 12.66
C GLY A 51 -1.56 -0.94 12.95
N LEU A 52 -1.68 -2.21 12.57
CA LEU A 52 -2.87 -3.02 12.86
C LEU A 52 -3.12 -3.18 14.37
N PHE A 53 -2.06 -3.35 15.16
CA PHE A 53 -2.16 -3.41 16.62
C PHE A 53 -2.71 -2.11 17.22
N THR A 54 -2.24 -0.95 16.75
CA THR A 54 -2.74 0.36 17.21
C THR A 54 -4.20 0.58 16.82
N ILE A 55 -4.59 0.21 15.59
CA ILE A 55 -5.99 0.25 15.15
C ILE A 55 -6.81 -0.66 16.07
N GLN A 56 -6.45 -1.94 16.22
CA GLN A 56 -7.17 -2.89 17.07
C GLN A 56 -7.33 -2.39 18.51
N ARG A 57 -6.28 -1.83 19.11
CA ARG A 57 -6.33 -1.28 20.47
C ARG A 57 -7.26 -0.07 20.55
N GLY A 58 -7.28 0.79 19.53
CA GLY A 58 -8.24 1.89 19.43
C GLY A 58 -9.69 1.42 19.37
N ILE A 59 -9.94 0.26 18.75
CA ILE A 59 -11.26 -0.37 18.68
C ILE A 59 -11.66 -1.00 20.01
N SER A 60 -10.73 -1.68 20.69
CA SER A 60 -10.97 -2.44 21.92
C SER A 60 -10.86 -1.63 23.23
N GLY A 61 -10.73 -0.31 23.18
CA GLY A 61 -10.69 0.52 24.38
C GLY A 61 -12.06 0.57 25.10
N ASP A 62 -12.07 0.32 26.41
CA ASP A 62 -13.22 0.03 27.29
C ASP A 62 -14.46 0.96 27.20
N ARG A 63 -14.35 2.18 26.64
CA ARG A 63 -15.52 3.09 26.43
C ARG A 63 -16.30 2.79 25.15
N MET A 64 -15.69 2.06 24.23
CA MET A 64 -16.24 1.78 22.92
C MET A 64 -17.05 0.48 22.94
N GLN A 65 -16.72 -0.46 23.83
CA GLN A 65 -17.41 -1.75 23.95
C GLN A 65 -18.88 -1.59 24.42
N GLU A 66 -19.16 -0.68 25.36
CA GLU A 66 -20.54 -0.34 25.77
C GLU A 66 -21.33 0.37 24.66
N ARG A 67 -20.63 1.07 23.75
CA ARG A 67 -21.24 1.74 22.59
C ARG A 67 -21.45 0.78 21.43
N PHE A 68 -20.53 -0.16 21.21
CA PHE A 68 -20.58 -1.16 20.13
C PHE A 68 -21.80 -2.05 20.23
N GLU A 69 -22.18 -2.45 21.45
CA GLU A 69 -23.42 -3.16 21.74
C GLU A 69 -24.68 -2.43 21.21
N SER A 70 -24.62 -1.12 21.01
CA SER A 70 -25.75 -0.27 20.61
C SER A 70 -25.70 0.21 19.15
N LEU A 71 -24.63 -0.07 18.40
CA LEU A 71 -24.37 0.61 17.13
C LEU A 71 -24.71 -0.25 15.92
N ARG A 72 -25.85 0.04 15.30
CA ARG A 72 -26.17 -0.39 13.93
C ARG A 72 -24.98 -0.14 13.00
N ALA A 73 -24.60 -1.12 12.19
CA ALA A 73 -23.63 -0.93 11.10
C ALA A 73 -24.06 0.18 10.08
N LEU A 74 -25.35 0.52 10.05
CA LEU A 74 -25.95 1.61 9.25
C LEU A 74 -26.24 2.90 10.06
N SER A 75 -25.81 2.98 11.32
CA SER A 75 -25.78 4.24 12.08
C SER A 75 -24.61 5.09 11.60
N ILE A 76 -24.80 6.42 11.55
CA ILE A 76 -23.75 7.40 11.19
C ILE A 76 -22.45 7.17 11.98
N THR A 77 -22.55 6.63 13.20
CA THR A 77 -21.38 6.31 14.05
C THR A 77 -20.60 5.09 13.54
N GLY A 78 -21.29 4.04 13.07
CA GLY A 78 -20.65 2.85 12.48
C GLY A 78 -19.98 3.17 11.14
N ALA A 79 -20.64 3.97 10.31
CA ALA A 79 -20.06 4.46 9.06
C ALA A 79 -18.80 5.32 9.28
N GLY A 80 -18.83 6.23 10.27
CA GLY A 80 -17.66 7.05 10.63
C GLY A 80 -16.48 6.19 11.11
N PHE A 81 -16.75 5.15 11.89
CA PHE A 81 -15.73 4.23 12.35
C PHE A 81 -15.10 3.43 11.20
N THR A 82 -15.91 2.87 10.30
CA THR A 82 -15.42 2.15 9.11
C THR A 82 -14.53 3.05 8.27
N LEU A 83 -14.91 4.32 8.07
CA LEU A 83 -14.13 5.28 7.31
C LEU A 83 -12.77 5.55 7.97
N ILE A 84 -12.73 5.74 9.30
CA ILE A 84 -11.47 5.93 10.05
C ILE A 84 -10.56 4.70 9.91
N ALA A 85 -11.11 3.49 10.00
CA ALA A 85 -10.33 2.26 9.84
C ALA A 85 -9.72 2.17 8.43
N VAL A 86 -10.50 2.45 7.38
CA VAL A 86 -10.01 2.46 5.99
C VAL A 86 -8.89 3.49 5.81
N PHE A 87 -9.06 4.72 6.31
CA PHE A 87 -8.01 5.74 6.23
C PHE A 87 -6.76 5.35 7.03
N ALA A 88 -6.90 4.74 8.19
CA ALA A 88 -5.77 4.28 8.98
C ALA A 88 -4.99 3.16 8.26
N LEU A 89 -5.68 2.21 7.63
CA LEU A 89 -5.05 1.18 6.79
C LEU A 89 -4.33 1.80 5.59
N PHE A 90 -4.98 2.77 4.92
CA PHE A 90 -4.37 3.49 3.81
C PHE A 90 -3.09 4.23 4.24
N LEU A 91 -3.08 4.85 5.43
CA LEU A 91 -1.90 5.51 5.98
C LEU A 91 -0.75 4.54 6.27
N ILE A 92 -1.03 3.34 6.78
CA ILE A 92 0.00 2.31 7.00
C ILE A 92 0.67 1.96 5.67
N HIS A 93 -0.14 1.65 4.65
CA HIS A 93 0.36 1.34 3.31
C HIS A 93 1.09 2.51 2.66
N PHE A 94 0.59 3.73 2.86
CA PHE A 94 1.26 4.94 2.40
C PHE A 94 2.68 5.03 2.96
N PHE A 95 2.89 4.79 4.25
CA PHE A 95 4.24 4.78 4.82
C PHE A 95 5.12 3.67 4.26
N GLU A 96 4.58 2.47 4.04
CA GLU A 96 5.31 1.33 3.47
C GLU A 96 5.80 1.63 2.04
N ILE A 97 4.93 2.18 1.20
CA ILE A 97 5.25 2.63 -0.17
C ILE A 97 6.33 3.72 -0.12
N TRP A 98 6.19 4.72 0.76
CA TRP A 98 7.16 5.80 0.86
C TRP A 98 8.55 5.31 1.30
N LEU A 99 8.62 4.29 2.15
CA LEU A 99 9.90 3.70 2.53
C LEU A 99 10.63 3.08 1.34
N PHE A 100 9.92 2.36 0.47
CA PHE A 100 10.51 1.85 -0.77
C PHE A 100 10.88 2.98 -1.74
N ALA A 101 10.02 3.99 -1.89
CA ALA A 101 10.32 5.16 -2.71
C ALA A 101 11.61 5.87 -2.27
N PHE A 102 11.77 6.11 -0.96
CA PHE A 102 13.00 6.69 -0.42
C PHE A 102 14.22 5.77 -0.59
N LEU A 103 14.03 4.46 -0.48
CA LEU A 103 15.11 3.52 -0.76
C LEU A 103 15.55 3.63 -2.22
N TYR A 104 14.62 3.60 -3.18
CA TYR A 104 14.95 3.69 -4.61
C TYR A 104 15.62 5.02 -4.96
N ASP A 105 15.14 6.12 -4.39
CA ASP A 105 15.73 7.45 -4.56
C ASP A 105 17.16 7.50 -3.99
N TYR A 106 17.37 6.96 -2.77
CA TYR A 106 18.69 6.88 -2.15
C TYR A 106 19.68 6.03 -2.96
N LEU A 107 19.20 4.95 -3.58
CA LEU A 107 20.03 4.06 -4.40
C LEU A 107 20.31 4.60 -5.81
N GLY A 108 19.66 5.71 -6.20
CA GLY A 108 19.70 6.20 -7.58
C GLY A 108 19.05 5.24 -8.58
N ALA A 109 18.13 4.38 -8.12
CA ALA A 109 17.59 3.28 -8.92
C ALA A 109 16.63 3.73 -10.03
N LEU A 110 16.11 4.96 -9.93
CA LEU A 110 15.26 5.67 -10.89
C LEU A 110 15.74 7.13 -11.02
N HIS A 111 15.27 7.85 -12.04
CA HIS A 111 15.75 9.21 -12.36
C HIS A 111 15.46 10.27 -11.31
N SER A 112 14.38 10.07 -10.56
CA SER A 112 13.79 11.13 -9.76
C SER A 112 12.88 10.54 -8.68
N PHE A 113 12.70 11.28 -7.60
CA PHE A 113 11.85 10.85 -6.49
C PHE A 113 10.39 10.62 -6.93
N ASP A 114 9.86 11.41 -7.88
CA ASP A 114 8.52 11.20 -8.42
C ASP A 114 8.39 9.87 -9.16
N ASP A 115 9.40 9.48 -9.94
CA ASP A 115 9.43 8.14 -10.54
C ASP A 115 9.56 7.05 -9.48
N ALA A 116 10.41 7.24 -8.48
CA ALA A 116 10.62 6.27 -7.41
C ALA A 116 9.33 6.01 -6.62
N LEU A 117 8.58 7.08 -6.30
CA LEU A 117 7.29 6.99 -5.64
C LEU A 117 6.22 6.36 -6.53
N TYR A 118 6.17 6.74 -7.81
CA TYR A 118 5.26 6.15 -8.79
C TYR A 118 5.53 4.65 -8.95
N PHE A 119 6.79 4.28 -9.18
CA PHE A 119 7.26 2.91 -9.36
C PHE A 119 6.99 2.04 -8.13
N SER A 120 7.31 2.54 -6.93
CA SER A 120 7.00 1.85 -5.68
C SER A 120 5.48 1.63 -5.54
N THR A 121 4.67 2.64 -5.82
CA THR A 121 3.21 2.53 -5.74
C THR A 121 2.67 1.44 -6.65
N ILE A 122 3.07 1.42 -7.93
CA ILE A 122 2.58 0.41 -8.90
C ILE A 122 3.15 -0.98 -8.62
N SER A 123 4.37 -1.07 -8.07
CA SER A 123 5.00 -2.35 -7.72
C SER A 123 4.32 -2.95 -6.49
N TYR A 124 4.19 -2.18 -5.42
CA TYR A 124 3.52 -2.56 -4.18
C TYR A 124 2.05 -2.94 -4.42
N ALA A 125 1.34 -2.17 -5.25
CA ALA A 125 -0.05 -2.47 -5.62
C ALA A 125 -0.16 -3.56 -6.70
N THR A 126 0.96 -4.10 -7.20
CA THR A 126 1.04 -5.14 -8.24
C THR A 126 0.34 -4.79 -9.56
N ILE A 127 0.36 -3.51 -9.91
CA ILE A 127 -0.21 -2.99 -11.17
C ILE A 127 0.73 -3.31 -12.34
N GLY A 128 2.04 -3.12 -12.15
CA GLY A 128 3.07 -3.57 -13.10
C GLY A 128 3.17 -2.79 -14.42
N TYR A 129 2.82 -1.50 -14.46
CA TYR A 129 3.15 -0.65 -15.61
C TYR A 129 4.68 -0.49 -15.75
N SER A 130 5.18 -0.43 -16.99
CA SER A 130 6.62 -0.48 -17.33
C SER A 130 7.16 0.83 -17.90
N ASP A 131 6.46 1.93 -17.72
CA ASP A 131 6.86 3.27 -18.20
C ASP A 131 7.93 3.90 -17.32
N ALA A 132 7.98 3.55 -16.03
CA ALA A 132 9.15 3.75 -15.17
C ALA A 132 10.03 2.49 -15.18
N SER A 133 11.25 2.59 -15.71
CA SER A 133 12.21 1.48 -15.72
C SER A 133 13.21 1.63 -14.56
N ILE A 134 13.23 0.64 -13.67
CA ILE A 134 14.23 0.53 -12.60
C ILE A 134 15.53 -0.04 -13.15
N HIS A 135 16.66 0.41 -12.59
CA HIS A 135 17.97 -0.14 -12.95
C HIS A 135 18.05 -1.67 -12.71
N GLU A 136 18.73 -2.41 -13.59
CA GLU A 136 18.79 -3.88 -13.54
C GLU A 136 19.37 -4.40 -12.21
N GLN A 137 20.25 -3.61 -11.59
CA GLN A 137 20.86 -3.89 -10.29
C GLN A 137 19.91 -3.76 -9.09
N TRP A 138 18.67 -3.30 -9.28
CA TRP A 138 17.70 -3.15 -8.18
C TRP A 138 16.36 -3.84 -8.46
N ARG A 139 16.22 -4.52 -9.62
CA ARG A 139 14.99 -5.23 -10.02
C ARG A 139 14.55 -6.32 -9.02
N MET A 140 15.48 -6.93 -8.30
CA MET A 140 15.12 -7.96 -7.31
C MET A 140 14.43 -7.35 -6.08
N VAL A 141 14.85 -6.15 -5.66
CA VAL A 141 14.18 -5.41 -4.58
C VAL A 141 12.76 -5.04 -4.99
N ALA A 142 12.56 -4.59 -6.23
CA ALA A 142 11.23 -4.32 -6.79
C ALA A 142 10.34 -5.56 -6.85
N ALA A 143 10.90 -6.71 -7.24
CA ALA A 143 10.15 -7.97 -7.24
C ALA A 143 9.72 -8.37 -5.81
N LEU A 144 10.59 -8.19 -4.82
CA LEU A 144 10.29 -8.45 -3.42
C LEU A 144 9.23 -7.47 -2.86
N GLU A 145 9.28 -6.20 -3.24
CA GLU A 145 8.26 -5.20 -2.90
C GLU A 145 6.88 -5.63 -3.39
N GLY A 146 6.76 -6.08 -4.64
CA GLY A 146 5.48 -6.55 -5.18
C GLY A 146 4.92 -7.75 -4.42
N VAL A 147 5.77 -8.73 -4.08
CA VAL A 147 5.35 -9.89 -3.27
C VAL A 147 4.89 -9.44 -1.88
N LEU A 148 5.64 -8.55 -1.24
CA LEU A 148 5.30 -7.99 0.06
C LEU A 148 3.95 -7.24 0.02
N GLY A 149 3.75 -6.41 -0.99
CA GLY A 149 2.54 -5.62 -1.17
C GLY A 149 1.28 -6.48 -1.23
N VAL A 150 1.31 -7.58 -2.00
CA VAL A 150 0.19 -8.56 -2.05
C VAL A 150 -0.11 -9.11 -0.65
N ILE A 151 0.93 -9.51 0.09
CA ILE A 151 0.77 -10.10 1.43
C ILE A 151 0.16 -9.09 2.40
N LEU A 152 0.67 -7.85 2.43
CA LEU A 152 0.22 -6.83 3.38
C LEU A 152 -1.17 -6.26 3.04
N LEU A 153 -1.49 -6.07 1.75
CA LEU A 153 -2.84 -5.70 1.31
C LEU A 153 -3.85 -6.82 1.64
N GLY A 154 -3.46 -8.08 1.45
CA GLY A 154 -4.25 -9.25 1.84
C GLY A 154 -4.49 -9.31 3.36
N TRP A 155 -3.44 -9.07 4.16
CA TRP A 155 -3.55 -9.01 5.62
C TRP A 155 -4.48 -7.88 6.08
N SER A 156 -4.35 -6.70 5.50
CA SER A 156 -5.23 -5.55 5.78
C SER A 156 -6.69 -5.84 5.44
N THR A 157 -6.95 -6.50 4.30
CA THR A 157 -8.31 -6.91 3.91
C THR A 157 -8.90 -7.90 4.91
N ALA A 158 -8.14 -8.93 5.29
CA ALA A 158 -8.59 -9.92 6.29
C ALA A 158 -8.85 -9.29 7.66
N PHE A 159 -7.98 -8.37 8.08
CA PHE A 159 -8.17 -7.58 9.30
C PHE A 159 -9.45 -6.74 9.24
N PHE A 160 -9.66 -6.03 8.13
CA PHE A 160 -10.82 -5.16 7.95
C PHE A 160 -12.14 -5.94 7.95
N VAL A 161 -12.19 -7.08 7.26
CA VAL A 161 -13.36 -7.99 7.28
C VAL A 161 -13.64 -8.51 8.69
N ARG A 162 -12.60 -8.86 9.45
CA ARG A 162 -12.76 -9.29 10.85
C ARG A 162 -13.36 -8.18 11.73
N VAL A 163 -12.94 -6.93 11.51
CA VAL A 163 -13.47 -5.76 12.24
C VAL A 163 -14.93 -5.51 11.86
N LEU A 164 -15.27 -5.58 10.57
CA LEU A 164 -16.66 -5.44 10.08
C LEU A 164 -17.57 -6.55 10.63
N GLY A 165 -17.14 -7.81 10.62
CA GLY A 165 -17.96 -8.93 11.12
C GLY A 165 -18.31 -8.81 12.60
N ARG A 166 -17.49 -8.13 13.40
CA ARG A 166 -17.81 -7.82 14.81
C ARG A 166 -18.92 -6.77 14.93
N LEU A 167 -19.02 -5.85 13.98
CA LEU A 167 -20.11 -4.86 13.93
C LEU A 167 -21.44 -5.48 13.51
N GLU A 168 -21.41 -6.48 12.61
CA GLU A 168 -22.63 -7.14 12.11
C GLU A 168 -23.18 -8.21 13.07
N GLY A 169 -22.31 -8.91 13.80
CA GLY A 169 -22.70 -10.00 14.71
C GLY A 169 -23.63 -9.58 15.86
N ASP A 170 -23.46 -8.36 16.38
CA ASP A 170 -24.33 -7.80 17.43
C ASP A 170 -25.75 -7.49 16.92
N ASP A 171 -25.89 -7.15 15.62
CA ASP A 171 -27.18 -6.79 15.02
C ASP A 171 -28.10 -8.03 14.82
N GLY A 172 -27.52 -9.21 14.59
CA GLY A 172 -28.26 -10.46 14.30
C GLY A 172 -28.88 -11.12 15.53
N ALA A 173 -28.22 -11.05 16.69
CA ALA A 173 -28.69 -11.65 17.93
C ALA A 173 -29.89 -10.89 18.53
N ARG A 174 -29.88 -9.55 18.48
CA ARG A 174 -30.96 -8.70 19.03
C ARG A 174 -32.27 -8.75 18.22
N ARG A 175 -32.21 -8.97 16.90
CA ARG A 175 -33.41 -9.11 16.06
C ARG A 175 -34.23 -10.37 16.34
N ARG A 176 -33.58 -11.48 16.70
CA ARG A 176 -34.28 -12.73 17.06
C ARG A 176 -35.04 -12.59 18.38
N ASP A 177 -34.46 -11.90 19.35
CA ASP A 177 -35.07 -11.62 20.64
C ASP A 177 -36.33 -10.74 20.51
N GLN A 178 -36.25 -9.65 19.73
CA GLN A 178 -37.41 -8.78 19.46
C GLN A 178 -38.55 -9.44 18.67
N SER A 179 -38.28 -10.51 17.91
CA SER A 179 -39.32 -11.25 17.18
C SER A 179 -40.01 -12.34 18.01
N SER A 180 -39.49 -12.60 19.21
CA SER A 180 -39.93 -13.69 20.10
C SER A 180 -40.74 -13.20 21.31
N GLY A 181 -40.92 -11.87 21.47
CA GLY A 181 -41.77 -11.23 22.49
C GLY A 181 -42.96 -10.53 21.88
#